data_AF-A0A847G6R9-F1
#
_entry.id   AF-A0A847G6R9-F1
#
_cell.length_a   1.000
_cell.length_b   1.000
_cell.length_c   1.000
_cell.angle_alpha   90.00
_cell.angle_beta   90.00
_cell.angle_gamma   90.00
#
_symmetry.space_group_name_H-M   'P 1'
#
loop_
_entity.id
_entity.type
_entity.pdbx_description
1 polymer ?
#
loop_
_entity_poly.entity_id
_entity_poly.type
_entity_poly.pdbx_seq_one_letter_code
_entity_poly.pdbx_strand_id
1 'polypeptide(L)'
;MTQNDTGDPVIQISEEKMQKFGLILIGIAVLFTIIGGFVSPIDDQGKPVLLLPEVKAVEDYRQSAQFWITELSILDGEIAHVIAADQQGDLFTQSRSAQQTLQHAVELAQQVDRTRVPPIGMGLHEQMLSTTLTYLEAARSALQWVSAPEKKNQDSATLKLEEARKMKTELEANQWLKSH
;
A
#
# COMPACT_ATOMS: atom_id res chain seq x y z
N MET A 1 63.22 -51.46 -25.95
CA MET A 1 63.18 -49.99 -25.78
C MET A 1 62.24 -49.46 -26.86
N THR A 2 61.15 -48.75 -26.61
CA THR A 2 60.50 -48.26 -25.38
C THR A 2 59.09 -47.84 -25.82
N GLN A 3 58.10 -48.16 -25.00
CA GLN A 3 56.72 -47.68 -25.06
C GLN A 3 56.68 -46.14 -25.07
N ASN A 4 55.71 -45.54 -25.76
CA ASN A 4 55.00 -44.35 -25.25
C ASN A 4 53.74 -44.09 -26.10
N ASP A 5 52.61 -44.54 -25.55
CA ASP A 5 51.29 -43.98 -25.81
C ASP A 5 51.31 -42.48 -25.50
N THR A 6 50.91 -41.65 -26.46
CA THR A 6 50.33 -40.33 -26.18
C THR A 6 49.13 -40.18 -27.07
N GLY A 7 48.03 -40.80 -26.65
CA GLY A 7 46.71 -40.45 -27.11
C GLY A 7 46.39 -39.04 -26.65
N ASP A 8 46.35 -38.09 -27.58
CA ASP A 8 45.67 -36.83 -27.35
C ASP A 8 44.20 -37.15 -27.00
N PRO A 9 43.65 -36.65 -25.88
CA PRO A 9 42.24 -36.81 -25.60
C PRO A 9 41.48 -35.92 -26.58
N VAL A 10 41.20 -36.45 -27.77
CA VAL A 10 40.21 -35.87 -28.68
C VAL A 10 38.92 -35.85 -27.89
N ILE A 11 38.49 -34.68 -27.44
CA ILE A 11 37.22 -34.50 -26.74
C ILE A 11 36.12 -34.82 -27.76
N GLN A 12 35.76 -36.10 -27.87
CA GLN A 12 34.61 -36.56 -28.62
C GLN A 12 33.36 -36.14 -27.82
N ILE A 13 32.93 -34.90 -28.01
CA ILE A 13 31.66 -34.45 -27.49
C ILE A 13 30.59 -35.20 -28.29
N SER A 14 30.00 -36.23 -27.68
CA SER A 14 28.87 -36.95 -28.25
C SER A 14 27.79 -35.96 -28.66
N GLU A 15 27.27 -36.06 -29.89
CA GLU A 15 26.20 -35.22 -30.42
C GLU A 15 24.99 -35.17 -29.47
N GLU A 16 24.72 -36.28 -28.78
CA GLU A 16 23.64 -36.37 -27.79
C GLU A 16 23.88 -35.46 -26.57
N LYS A 17 25.14 -35.30 -26.15
CA LYS A 17 25.51 -34.37 -25.07
C LYS A 17 25.40 -32.91 -25.53
N MET A 18 25.80 -32.60 -26.77
CA MET A 18 25.63 -31.27 -27.36
C MET A 18 24.16 -30.89 -27.48
N GLN A 19 23.31 -31.82 -27.91
CA GLN A 19 21.87 -31.59 -28.05
C GLN A 19 21.19 -31.37 -26.70
N LYS A 20 21.54 -32.16 -25.67
CA LYS A 20 21.05 -31.95 -24.30
C LYS A 20 21.51 -30.61 -23.73
N PHE A 21 22.76 -30.21 -23.97
CA PHE A 21 23.29 -28.91 -23.53
C PHE A 21 22.57 -27.74 -24.23
N GLY A 22 22.31 -27.87 -25.54
CA GLY A 22 21.54 -26.90 -26.30
C GLY A 22 20.11 -26.73 -25.78
N LEU A 23 19.43 -27.84 -25.47
CA LEU A 23 18.08 -27.81 -24.88
C LEU A 23 18.06 -27.14 -23.50
N ILE A 24 19.07 -27.40 -22.67
CA ILE A 24 19.21 -26.74 -21.35
C ILE A 24 19.42 -25.23 -21.52
N LEU A 25 20.30 -24.82 -22.44
CA LEU A 25 20.55 -23.39 -22.71
C LEU A 25 19.30 -22.67 -23.25
N ILE A 26 18.54 -23.32 -24.12
CA ILE A 26 17.26 -22.77 -24.61
C ILE A 26 16.27 -22.64 -23.45
N GLY A 27 16.16 -23.66 -22.59
CA GLY A 27 15.31 -23.59 -21.40
C GLY A 27 15.67 -22.43 -20.47
N ILE A 28 16.97 -22.23 -20.24
CA ILE A 28 17.48 -21.10 -19.44
C ILE A 28 17.20 -19.75 -20.12
N ALA A 29 17.38 -19.64 -21.43
CA ALA A 29 17.09 -18.41 -22.19
C ALA A 29 15.61 -18.05 -22.15
N VAL A 30 14.71 -19.03 -22.31
CA VAL A 30 13.26 -18.86 -22.17
C VAL A 30 12.90 -18.42 -20.76
N LEU A 31 13.49 -19.05 -19.73
CA LEU A 31 13.26 -18.67 -18.34
C LEU A 31 13.67 -17.22 -18.08
N PHE A 32 14.85 -16.79 -18.54
CA PHE A 32 15.30 -15.40 -18.39
C PHE A 32 14.44 -14.41 -19.18
N THR A 33 13.90 -14.81 -20.34
CA THR A 33 13.01 -13.97 -21.14
C THR A 33 11.65 -13.81 -20.45
N ILE A 34 11.10 -14.87 -19.84
CA ILE A 34 9.85 -14.80 -19.09
C ILE A 34 10.03 -13.94 -17.84
N ILE A 35 11.10 -14.17 -17.05
CA ILE A 35 11.38 -13.37 -15.86
C ILE A 35 11.63 -11.91 -16.24
N GLY A 36 12.43 -11.65 -17.28
CA GLY A 36 12.69 -10.30 -17.78
C GLY A 36 11.43 -9.60 -18.28
N GLY A 37 10.53 -10.31 -18.96
CA GLY A 37 9.26 -9.76 -19.45
C GLY A 37 8.25 -9.47 -18.35
N PHE A 38 8.16 -10.32 -17.31
CA PHE A 38 7.25 -10.12 -16.18
C PHE A 38 7.76 -9.10 -15.16
N VAL A 39 9.08 -8.95 -15.01
CA VAL A 39 9.67 -8.05 -14.02
C VAL A 39 9.98 -6.66 -14.60
N SER A 40 10.14 -6.52 -15.92
CA SER A 40 10.37 -5.22 -16.55
C SER A 40 9.06 -4.43 -16.65
N PRO A 41 8.92 -3.28 -15.97
CA PRO A 41 7.77 -2.39 -16.16
C PRO A 41 7.80 -1.83 -17.59
N ILE A 42 6.67 -1.89 -18.27
CA ILE A 42 6.50 -1.37 -19.63
C ILE A 42 5.52 -0.19 -19.53
N ASP A 43 5.88 0.94 -20.13
CA ASP A 43 5.01 2.12 -20.29
C ASP A 43 3.81 1.78 -21.21
N ASP A 44 2.73 2.57 -21.12
CA ASP A 44 1.55 2.56 -22.00
C ASP A 44 1.90 2.66 -23.49
N GLN A 45 3.14 3.06 -23.84
CA GLN A 45 3.67 3.05 -25.21
C GLN A 45 4.54 1.84 -25.56
N GLY A 46 4.58 0.79 -24.74
CA GLY A 46 5.29 -0.46 -25.04
C GLY A 46 6.81 -0.37 -24.92
N LYS A 47 7.34 0.65 -24.24
CA LYS A 47 8.79 0.86 -24.06
C LYS A 47 9.25 0.49 -22.64
N PRO A 48 10.41 -0.15 -22.49
CA PRO A 48 11.03 -0.36 -21.19
C PRO A 48 11.49 1.00 -20.64
N VAL A 49 10.83 1.49 -19.59
CA VAL A 49 11.21 2.74 -18.93
C VAL A 49 12.15 2.42 -17.78
N LEU A 50 13.37 2.95 -17.86
CA LEU A 50 14.27 3.07 -16.71
C LEU A 50 13.70 4.14 -15.79
N LEU A 51 12.74 3.77 -14.94
CA LEU A 51 12.35 4.64 -13.85
C LEU A 51 13.56 4.74 -12.92
N LEU A 52 14.11 5.94 -12.78
CA LEU A 52 15.04 6.21 -11.69
C LEU A 52 14.35 5.76 -10.39
N PRO A 53 15.06 5.06 -9.47
CA PRO A 53 14.46 4.57 -8.24
C PRO A 53 13.65 5.63 -7.47
N GLU A 54 14.06 6.89 -7.58
CA GLU A 54 13.39 8.04 -6.98
C GLU A 54 12.01 8.35 -7.62
N VAL A 55 11.89 8.28 -8.94
CA VAL A 55 10.61 8.50 -9.64
C VAL A 55 9.62 7.39 -9.30
N LYS A 56 10.10 6.14 -9.25
CA LYS A 56 9.29 5.01 -8.82
C LYS A 56 8.82 5.16 -7.36
N ALA A 57 9.71 5.58 -6.45
CA ALA A 57 9.35 5.81 -5.06
C ALA A 57 8.28 6.91 -4.89
N VAL A 58 8.30 7.93 -5.73
CA VAL A 58 7.27 8.98 -5.78
C VAL A 58 5.93 8.42 -6.23
N GLU A 59 5.91 7.65 -7.32
CA GLU A 59 4.67 7.07 -7.84
C GLU A 59 4.07 6.02 -6.88
N ASP A 60 4.89 5.12 -6.34
CA ASP A 60 4.46 4.11 -5.37
C ASP A 60 3.87 4.79 -4.11
N TYR A 61 4.48 5.90 -3.66
CA TYR A 61 3.94 6.68 -2.54
C TYR A 61 2.64 7.41 -2.91
N ARG A 62 2.52 7.97 -4.12
CA ARG A 62 1.29 8.61 -4.61
C ARG A 62 0.12 7.63 -4.65
N GLN A 63 0.35 6.40 -5.14
CA GLN A 63 -0.66 5.34 -5.13
C GLN A 63 -1.09 4.98 -3.70
N SER A 64 -0.12 4.88 -2.79
CA SER A 64 -0.40 4.65 -1.37
C SER A 64 -1.24 5.78 -0.76
N ALA A 65 -0.93 7.04 -1.08
CA ALA A 65 -1.69 8.20 -0.62
C ALA A 65 -3.14 8.22 -1.13
N GLN A 66 -3.37 7.86 -2.40
CA GLN A 66 -4.71 7.74 -2.97
C GLN A 66 -5.51 6.61 -2.32
N PHE A 67 -4.86 5.48 -2.04
CA PHE A 67 -5.45 4.39 -1.27
C PHE A 67 -5.87 4.88 0.12
N TRP A 68 -4.99 5.55 0.87
CA TRP A 68 -5.33 6.06 2.21
C TRP A 68 -6.47 7.08 2.20
N ILE A 69 -6.56 7.96 1.20
CA ILE A 69 -7.70 8.90 1.08
C ILE A 69 -9.02 8.15 0.90
N THR A 70 -8.99 7.04 0.16
CA THR A 70 -10.14 6.15 0.01
C THR A 70 -10.49 5.50 1.35
N GLU A 71 -9.51 4.97 2.07
CA GLU A 71 -9.72 4.39 3.41
C GLU A 71 -10.24 5.42 4.42
N LEU A 72 -9.76 6.66 4.39
CA LEU A 72 -10.31 7.75 5.21
C LEU A 72 -11.79 8.03 4.89
N SER A 73 -12.22 7.85 3.64
CA SER A 73 -13.62 8.01 3.26
C SER A 73 -14.49 6.86 3.79
N ILE A 74 -13.96 5.64 3.81
CA ILE A 74 -14.61 4.48 4.41
C ILE A 74 -14.73 4.70 5.92
N LEU A 75 -13.62 5.07 6.56
CA LEU A 75 -13.56 5.34 7.99
C LEU A 75 -14.50 6.49 8.40
N ASP A 76 -14.66 7.52 7.57
CA ASP A 76 -15.66 8.58 7.77
C ASP A 76 -17.08 8.03 7.89
N GLY A 77 -17.46 7.15 6.95
CA GLY A 77 -18.77 6.50 6.94
C GLY A 77 -18.97 5.59 8.15
N GLU A 78 -17.94 4.83 8.53
CA GLU A 78 -17.96 3.97 9.72
C GLU A 78 -18.18 4.78 11.00
N ILE A 79 -17.40 5.85 11.21
CA ILE A 79 -17.53 6.73 12.38
C ILE A 79 -18.91 7.40 12.40
N ALA A 80 -19.37 7.92 11.25
CA ALA A 80 -20.69 8.54 11.15
C ALA A 80 -21.81 7.56 11.50
N HIS A 81 -21.70 6.31 11.05
CA HIS A 81 -22.64 5.25 11.38
C HIS A 81 -22.67 4.95 12.88
N VAL A 82 -21.50 4.86 13.53
CA VAL A 82 -21.39 4.65 14.99
C VAL A 82 -22.03 5.82 15.76
N ILE A 83 -21.81 7.06 15.33
CA ILE A 83 -22.39 8.25 15.99
C ILE A 83 -23.91 8.31 15.82
N ALA A 84 -24.41 7.95 14.64
CA ALA A 84 -25.83 8.01 14.28
C ALA A 84 -26.66 6.81 14.76
N ALA A 85 -26.02 5.74 15.24
CA ALA A 85 -26.71 4.55 15.71
C ALA A 85 -27.68 4.89 16.86
N ASP A 86 -28.91 4.39 16.75
CA ASP A 86 -29.93 4.58 17.78
C ASP A 86 -29.55 3.81 19.05
N GLN A 87 -29.49 4.55 20.17
CA GLN A 87 -29.19 4.05 21.52
C GLN A 87 -30.15 2.95 22.00
N GLN A 88 -31.30 2.78 21.35
CA GLN A 88 -32.31 1.77 21.68
C GLN A 88 -32.08 0.40 21.01
N GLY A 89 -31.07 0.28 20.13
CA GLY A 89 -30.68 -0.95 19.46
C GLY A 89 -29.79 -1.89 20.28
N ASP A 90 -29.22 -2.90 19.63
CA ASP A 90 -28.27 -3.84 20.26
C ASP A 90 -26.93 -3.13 20.60
N LEU A 91 -26.76 -2.77 21.87
CA LEU A 91 -25.56 -2.15 22.43
C LEU A 91 -24.29 -2.98 22.20
N PHE A 92 -24.40 -4.30 22.15
CA PHE A 92 -23.23 -5.15 21.91
C PHE A 92 -22.73 -5.01 20.47
N THR A 93 -23.65 -5.02 19.50
CA THR A 93 -23.33 -4.76 18.09
C THR A 93 -22.76 -3.35 17.91
N GLN A 94 -23.29 -2.34 18.61
CA GLN A 94 -22.75 -0.97 18.55
C GLN A 94 -21.34 -0.87 19.14
N SER A 95 -21.10 -1.49 20.29
CA SER A 95 -19.77 -1.52 20.91
C SER A 95 -18.76 -2.21 20.01
N ARG A 96 -19.14 -3.35 19.40
CA ARG A 96 -18.29 -4.06 18.44
C ARG A 96 -17.99 -3.22 17.21
N SER A 97 -19.00 -2.56 16.64
CA SER A 97 -18.84 -1.67 15.49
C SER A 97 -17.85 -0.55 15.81
N ALA A 98 -18.03 0.15 16.95
CA ALA A 98 -17.13 1.21 17.38
C ALA A 98 -15.69 0.74 17.63
N GLN A 99 -15.52 -0.47 18.19
CA GLN A 99 -14.20 -1.08 18.38
C GLN A 99 -13.53 -1.44 17.06
N GLN A 100 -14.28 -1.96 16.09
CA GLN A 100 -13.79 -2.27 14.75
C GLN A 100 -13.37 -0.99 14.01
N THR A 101 -14.18 0.07 14.07
CA THR A 101 -13.86 1.38 13.51
C THR A 101 -12.60 1.97 14.15
N LEU A 102 -12.45 1.88 15.47
CA LEU A 102 -11.23 2.34 16.15
C LEU A 102 -10.00 1.54 15.70
N GLN A 103 -10.13 0.21 15.59
CA GLN A 103 -9.04 -0.65 15.15
C GLN A 103 -8.62 -0.31 13.71
N HIS A 104 -9.58 -0.11 12.81
CA HIS A 104 -9.32 0.32 11.44
C HIS A 104 -8.57 1.66 11.41
N ALA A 105 -8.99 2.65 12.19
CA ALA A 105 -8.30 3.93 12.28
C ALA A 105 -6.84 3.79 12.78
N VAL A 106 -6.59 2.91 13.75
CA VAL A 106 -5.24 2.64 14.26
C VAL A 106 -4.37 1.98 13.18
N GLU A 107 -4.91 1.00 12.47
CA GLU A 107 -4.20 0.29 11.40
C GLU A 107 -3.81 1.26 10.27
N LEU A 108 -4.75 2.12 9.86
CA LEU A 108 -4.48 3.13 8.85
C LEU A 108 -3.41 4.14 9.31
N ALA A 109 -3.50 4.63 10.56
CA ALA A 109 -2.51 5.53 11.14
C ALA A 109 -1.11 4.90 11.17
N GLN A 110 -1.00 3.63 11.56
CA GLN A 110 0.27 2.91 11.57
C GLN A 110 0.80 2.66 10.16
N GLN A 111 -0.07 2.38 9.19
CA GLN A 111 0.31 2.18 7.81
C GLN A 111 0.88 3.46 7.21
N VAL A 112 0.22 4.60 7.43
CA VAL A 112 0.72 5.91 7.02
C VAL A 112 2.08 6.16 7.68
N ASP A 113 2.16 6.15 9.01
CA ASP A 113 3.38 6.47 9.78
C ASP A 113 4.62 5.63 9.39
N ARG A 114 4.43 4.34 9.09
CA ARG A 114 5.54 3.43 8.75
C ARG A 114 5.94 3.46 7.28
N THR A 115 5.18 4.13 6.42
CA THR A 115 5.47 4.13 4.98
C THR A 115 6.68 4.99 4.69
N ARG A 116 7.63 4.46 3.91
CA ARG A 116 8.80 5.23 3.46
C ARG A 116 8.35 6.37 2.55
N VAL A 117 8.80 7.57 2.87
CA VAL A 117 8.43 8.79 2.16
C VAL A 117 9.60 9.29 1.31
N PRO A 118 9.42 9.57 0.01
CA PRO A 118 10.42 10.26 -0.77
C PRO A 118 10.57 11.72 -0.26
N PRO A 119 11.77 12.31 -0.24
CA PRO A 119 11.98 13.65 0.35
C PRO A 119 11.02 14.73 -0.18
N ILE A 120 10.68 14.68 -1.47
CA ILE A 120 9.74 15.62 -2.11
C ILE A 120 8.28 15.49 -1.63
N GLY A 121 7.91 14.32 -1.07
CA GLY A 121 6.56 14.03 -0.57
C GLY A 121 6.38 14.28 0.93
N MET A 122 7.41 14.73 1.66
CA MET A 122 7.38 14.86 3.12
C MET A 122 6.29 15.82 3.62
N GLY A 123 6.07 16.94 2.94
CA GLY A 123 4.99 17.87 3.31
C GLY A 123 3.59 17.28 3.13
N LEU A 124 3.36 16.50 2.06
CA LEU A 124 2.09 15.77 1.88
C LEU A 124 1.95 14.68 2.94
N HIS A 125 3.04 14.01 3.29
CA HIS A 125 3.03 12.96 4.31
C HIS A 125 2.64 13.47 5.68
N GLU A 126 3.20 14.61 6.11
CA GLU A 126 2.82 15.25 7.37
C GLU A 126 1.33 15.62 7.38
N GLN A 127 0.79 16.13 6.27
CA GLN A 127 -0.64 16.40 6.12
C GLN A 127 -1.50 15.13 6.19
N MET A 128 -1.08 14.06 5.50
CA MET A 128 -1.75 12.77 5.51
C MET A 128 -1.77 12.17 6.93
N LEU A 129 -0.63 12.14 7.61
CA LEU A 129 -0.50 11.61 8.96
C LEU A 129 -1.35 12.42 9.94
N SER A 130 -1.28 13.74 9.88
CA SER A 130 -2.09 14.63 10.72
C SER A 130 -3.59 14.39 10.51
N THR A 131 -4.03 14.30 9.24
CA THR A 131 -5.44 14.01 8.90
C THR A 131 -5.87 12.64 9.44
N THR A 132 -5.04 11.62 9.28
CA THR A 132 -5.32 10.26 9.74
C THR A 132 -5.41 10.19 11.27
N LEU A 133 -4.54 10.90 11.99
CA LEU A 133 -4.61 11.01 13.44
C LEU A 133 -5.87 11.75 13.92
N THR A 134 -6.36 12.74 13.19
CA THR A 134 -7.64 13.39 13.49
C THR A 134 -8.83 12.44 13.29
N TYR A 135 -8.81 11.60 12.26
CA TYR A 135 -9.81 10.53 12.09
C TYR A 135 -9.74 9.48 13.21
N LEU A 136 -8.53 9.11 13.66
CA LEU A 136 -8.35 8.23 14.83
C LEU A 136 -8.95 8.84 16.10
N GLU A 137 -8.78 10.15 16.31
CA GLU A 137 -9.37 10.85 17.44
C GLU A 137 -10.91 10.89 17.35
N ALA A 138 -11.46 11.06 16.15
CA ALA A 138 -12.90 10.98 15.91
C ALA A 138 -13.45 9.57 16.21
N ALA A 139 -12.76 8.52 15.78
CA ALA A 139 -13.11 7.12 16.09
C ALA A 139 -13.07 6.85 17.62
N ARG A 140 -12.05 7.37 18.32
CA ARG A 140 -11.96 7.30 19.78
C ARG A 140 -13.14 7.98 20.46
N SER A 141 -13.50 9.17 20.00
CA SER A 141 -14.64 9.92 20.53
C SER A 141 -15.97 9.21 20.25
N ALA A 142 -16.11 8.56 19.09
CA ALA A 142 -17.29 7.75 18.77
C ALA A 142 -17.40 6.51 19.67
N LEU A 143 -16.30 5.83 19.98
CA LEU A 143 -16.29 4.74 20.96
C LEU A 143 -16.66 5.23 22.37
N GLN A 144 -16.20 6.43 22.76
CA GLN A 144 -16.58 7.05 24.02
C GLN A 144 -18.09 7.35 24.08
N TRP A 145 -18.67 7.83 22.97
CA TRP A 145 -20.13 8.02 22.86
C TRP A 145 -20.89 6.71 23.06
N VAL A 146 -20.47 5.61 22.43
CA VAL A 146 -21.11 4.30 22.61
C VAL A 146 -20.95 3.78 24.05
N SER A 147 -19.81 4.04 24.68
CA SER A 147 -19.52 3.55 26.04
C SER A 147 -20.20 4.39 27.13
N ALA A 148 -20.40 5.68 26.88
CA ALA A 148 -21.01 6.65 27.79
C ALA A 148 -21.93 7.58 26.97
N PRO A 149 -23.21 7.22 26.79
CA PRO A 149 -24.11 7.87 25.85
C PRO A 149 -24.71 9.18 26.37
N GLU A 150 -23.83 10.13 26.65
CA GLU A 150 -24.17 11.49 27.03
C GLU A 150 -24.14 12.38 25.79
N LYS A 151 -25.10 13.32 25.69
CA LYS A 151 -25.19 14.24 24.55
C LYS A 151 -23.86 14.97 24.27
N LYS A 152 -23.14 15.33 25.32
CA LYS A 152 -21.79 15.91 25.26
C LYS A 152 -20.78 15.03 24.50
N ASN A 153 -20.81 13.71 24.70
CA ASN A 153 -19.89 12.78 24.04
C ASN A 153 -20.27 12.61 22.55
N GLN A 154 -21.57 12.59 22.24
CA GLN A 154 -22.04 12.62 20.84
C GLN A 154 -21.58 13.88 20.12
N ASP A 155 -21.75 15.04 20.74
CA ASP A 155 -21.39 16.33 20.17
C ASP A 155 -19.87 16.43 19.98
N SER A 156 -19.08 15.94 20.94
CA SER A 156 -17.62 15.85 20.81
C SER A 156 -17.19 14.95 19.65
N ALA A 157 -17.81 13.78 19.50
CA ALA A 157 -17.51 12.86 18.40
C ALA A 157 -17.86 13.48 17.03
N THR A 158 -19.01 14.17 16.96
CA THR A 158 -19.46 14.86 15.75
C THR A 158 -18.50 15.98 15.35
N LEU A 159 -18.12 16.83 16.31
CA LEU A 159 -17.15 17.92 16.08
C LEU A 159 -15.79 17.39 15.59
N LYS A 160 -15.32 16.28 16.19
CA LYS A 160 -14.05 15.66 15.77
C LYS A 160 -14.11 15.07 14.37
N LEU A 161 -15.24 14.46 13.99
CA LEU A 161 -15.44 13.98 12.63
C LEU A 161 -15.51 15.14 11.62
N GLU A 162 -16.15 16.25 11.97
CA GLU A 162 -16.17 17.46 11.12
C GLU A 162 -14.78 18.08 10.93
N GLU A 163 -13.98 18.14 12.00
CA GLU A 163 -12.58 18.58 11.95
C GLU A 163 -11.77 17.67 10.99
N ALA A 164 -11.93 16.36 11.09
CA ALA A 164 -11.28 15.38 10.24
C ALA A 164 -11.66 15.55 8.76
N ARG A 165 -12.96 15.74 8.47
CA ARG A 165 -13.49 16.00 7.11
C ARG A 165 -12.91 17.26 6.49
N LYS A 166 -12.76 18.32 7.28
CA LYS A 166 -12.15 19.56 6.82
C LYS A 166 -10.69 19.34 6.43
N MET A 167 -9.91 18.67 7.28
CA MET A 167 -8.51 18.34 6.99
C MET A 167 -8.38 17.43 5.76
N LYS A 168 -9.27 16.45 5.59
CA LYS A 168 -9.31 15.60 4.38
C LYS A 168 -9.59 16.40 3.13
N THR A 169 -10.50 17.37 3.18
CA THR A 169 -10.80 18.24 2.04
C THR A 169 -9.57 19.09 1.66
N GLU A 170 -8.84 19.60 2.65
CA GLU A 170 -7.59 20.33 2.43
C GLU A 170 -6.49 19.41 1.86
N LEU A 171 -6.40 18.17 2.35
CA LEU A 171 -5.49 17.14 1.85
C LEU A 171 -5.78 16.81 0.38
N GLU A 172 -7.04 16.52 0.02
CA GLU A 172 -7.47 16.23 -1.36
C GLU A 172 -7.25 17.41 -2.31
N ALA A 173 -7.24 18.64 -1.79
CA ALA A 173 -6.95 19.82 -2.59
C ALA A 173 -5.47 19.93 -3.01
N ASN A 174 -4.57 19.19 -2.36
CA ASN A 174 -3.13 19.22 -2.59
C ASN A 174 -2.76 18.87 -4.05
N GLN A 175 -1.90 19.68 -4.67
CA GLN A 175 -1.50 19.54 -6.07
C GLN A 175 -0.78 18.23 -6.37
N TRP A 176 -0.05 17.68 -5.39
CA TRP A 176 0.74 16.46 -5.55
C TRP A 176 -0.13 15.21 -5.77
N LEU A 177 -1.38 15.25 -5.31
CA LEU A 177 -2.37 14.19 -5.55
C LEU A 177 -3.06 14.32 -6.91
N LYS A 178 -3.00 15.51 -7.53
CA LYS A 178 -3.70 15.85 -8.78
C LYS A 178 -2.82 15.75 -10.03
N SER A 179 -1.50 15.63 -9.89
CA SER A 179 -0.60 15.52 -11.04
C SER A 179 -0.77 14.17 -11.75
N HIS A 180 -1.09 14.24 -13.04
CA HIS A 180 -1.15 13.12 -14.00
C HIS A 180 0.20 12.91 -14.70
#